data_AF-A0A5F2GEN5-F1
#
_entry.id   AF-A0A5F2GEN5-F1
#
_cell.length_a   1.000
_cell.length_b   1.000
_cell.length_c   1.000
_cell.angle_alpha   90.00
_cell.angle_beta   90.00
_cell.angle_gamma   90.00
#
_symmetry.space_group_name_H-M   'P 1'
#
loop_
_entity.id
_entity.type
_entity.pdbx_description
1 polymer ?
#
loop_
_entity_poly.entity_id
_entity_poly.type
_entity_poly.pdbx_seq_one_letter_code
_entity_poly.pdbx_strand_id
1 'polypeptide(L)' 'MDTMIISLVVTGSVKLAAAIGATEVVTKSLLYYLHERAWLKIPYGRKTAFLAPSAADRPD' A
#
# COMPACT_ATOMS: atom_id res chain seq x y z
N MET A 1 -9.84 2.35 -13.24
CA MET A 1 -10.30 2.81 -14.56
C MET A 1 -11.71 2.29 -14.87
N ASP A 2 -12.12 1.24 -14.18
CA ASP A 2 -13.41 0.56 -14.36
C ASP A 2 -14.60 1.50 -14.07
N THR A 3 -14.48 2.37 -13.06
CA THR A 3 -15.59 3.22 -12.58
C THR A 3 -15.83 4.47 -13.43
N MET A 4 -14.77 5.10 -13.94
CA MET A 4 -14.88 6.29 -14.80
C MET A 4 -15.56 5.95 -16.14
N ILE A 5 -15.24 4.79 -16.71
CA ILE A 5 -15.83 4.34 -17.98
C ILE A 5 -17.31 3.98 -17.77
N ILE A 6 -17.65 3.27 -16.70
CA ILE A 6 -19.05 2.95 -16.36
C ILE A 6 -19.87 4.22 -16.12
N SER A 7 -19.34 5.20 -15.38
CA SER A 7 -20.09 6.44 -15.10
C SER A 7 -20.29 7.36 -16.33
N LEU A 8 -19.33 7.38 -17.26
CA LEU A 8 -19.48 8.04 -18.58
C LEU A 8 -20.64 7.44 -19.37
N VAL A 9 -20.69 6.10 -19.46
CA VAL A 9 -21.71 5.36 -20.21
C VAL A 9 -23.09 5.46 -19.56
N VAL A 10 -23.17 5.43 -18.23
CA VAL A 10 -24.45 5.46 -17.50
C VAL A 10 -25.06 6.86 -17.42
N THR A 11 -24.24 7.91 -17.27
CA THR A 11 -24.74 9.27 -17.01
C THR A 11 -24.80 10.15 -18.28
N GLY A 12 -23.98 9.86 -19.29
CA GLY A 12 -23.81 10.73 -20.47
C GLY A 12 -23.21 12.13 -20.17
N SER A 13 -22.86 12.39 -18.90
CA SER A 13 -22.33 13.68 -18.43
C SER A 13 -20.87 13.55 -18.00
N VAL A 14 -20.00 14.19 -18.78
CA VAL A 14 -18.54 14.21 -18.58
C VAL A 14 -18.14 14.74 -17.20
N LYS A 15 -18.90 15.70 -16.64
CA LYS A 15 -18.61 16.31 -15.34
C LYS A 15 -18.70 15.33 -14.17
N LEU A 16 -19.70 14.44 -14.19
CA LEU A 16 -19.91 13.43 -13.14
C LEU A 16 -18.87 12.32 -13.25
N ALA A 17 -18.58 11.88 -14.47
CA ALA A 17 -17.57 10.86 -14.69
C ALA A 17 -16.14 11.34 -14.37
N ALA A 18 -15.83 12.61 -14.63
CA ALA A 18 -14.57 13.21 -14.21
C ALA A 18 -14.44 13.24 -12.68
N ALA A 19 -15.53 13.59 -11.96
CA ALA A 19 -15.53 13.57 -10.50
C ALA A 19 -15.33 12.15 -9.94
N ILE A 20 -15.97 11.15 -10.52
CA ILE A 20 -15.84 9.74 -10.12
C ILE A 20 -14.45 9.20 -10.43
N GLY A 21 -13.93 9.47 -11.62
CA GLY A 21 -12.58 9.08 -12.02
C GLY A 21 -11.50 9.72 -11.15
N ALA A 22 -11.63 11.02 -10.86
CA ALA A 22 -10.75 11.74 -9.94
C ALA A 22 -10.80 11.12 -8.53
N THR A 23 -12.00 10.84 -8.03
CA THR A 23 -12.18 10.21 -6.71
C THR A 23 -11.56 8.81 -6.69
N GLU A 24 -11.74 7.99 -7.72
CA GLU A 24 -11.14 6.64 -7.78
C GLU A 24 -9.61 6.69 -7.70
N VAL A 25 -8.98 7.58 -8.46
CA VAL A 25 -7.52 7.73 -8.48
C VAL A 25 -7.01 8.24 -7.14
N VAL A 26 -7.66 9.25 -6.56
CA VAL A 26 -7.28 9.81 -5.25
C VAL A 26 -7.45 8.79 -4.14
N THR A 27 -8.60 8.11 -4.09
CA THR A 27 -8.87 7.08 -3.08
C THR A 27 -7.89 5.92 -3.18
N LYS A 28 -7.59 5.40 -4.39
CA LYS A 28 -6.57 4.35 -4.57
C LYS A 28 -5.20 4.84 -4.13
N SER A 29 -4.77 6.02 -4.56
CA SER A 29 -3.46 6.60 -4.18
C SER A 29 -3.33 6.71 -2.65
N LEU A 30 -4.38 7.19 -1.99
CA LEU A 30 -4.41 7.34 -0.54
C LEU A 30 -4.40 5.98 0.18
N LEU A 31 -5.18 5.01 -0.30
CA LEU A 31 -5.20 3.64 0.22
C LEU A 31 -3.82 2.97 0.13
N TYR A 32 -3.13 3.07 -1.01
CA TYR A 32 -1.79 2.51 -1.17
C TYR A 32 -0.77 3.18 -0.25
N TYR A 33 -0.79 4.50 -0.13
CA TYR A 33 0.09 5.23 0.79
C TYR A 33 -0.13 4.80 2.25
N LEU A 34 -1.40 4.76 2.70
CA LEU A 34 -1.73 4.33 4.06
C LEU A 34 -1.41 2.85 4.28
N HIS A 35 -1.63 2.01 3.27
CA HIS A 35 -1.31 0.59 3.32
C HIS A 35 0.19 0.37 3.51
N GLU A 36 1.04 1.02 2.70
CA GLU A 36 2.49 0.94 2.84
C GLU A 36 2.94 1.47 4.21
N ARG A 37 2.33 2.57 4.68
CA ARG A 37 2.61 3.11 6.02
C ARG A 37 2.20 2.16 7.14
N ALA A 38 1.10 1.42 6.99
CA ALA A 38 0.67 0.40 7.92
C ALA A 38 1.57 -0.85 7.85
N TRP A 39 2.02 -1.22 6.64
CA TRP A 39 2.92 -2.36 6.42
C TRP A 39 4.29 -2.14 7.07
N LEU A 40 4.82 -0.91 7.01
CA LEU A 40 6.05 -0.53 7.70
C LEU A 40 5.95 -0.66 9.24
N LYS A 41 4.74 -0.61 9.81
CA LYS A 41 4.52 -0.80 11.25
C LYS A 41 4.42 -2.26 11.64
N ILE A 42 4.27 -3.18 10.70
CA ILE A 42 4.19 -4.61 10.96
C ILE A 42 5.61 -5.18 10.87
N PRO A 43 6.27 -5.54 12.01
CA PRO A 43 7.57 -6.19 11.98
C PRO A 43 7.40 -7.64 11.55
N TYR A 44 7.26 -7.89 10.24
CA TYR A 44 7.25 -9.23 9.71
C TYR A 44 8.69 -9.77 9.67
N GLY A 45 8.99 -10.75 10.53
CA GLY A 45 10.14 -11.64 10.34
C GLY A 45 11.51 -11.18 10.85
N ARG A 46 11.62 -10.28 11.83
CA ARG A 46 12.89 -10.18 12.59
C ARG A 46 13.03 -11.39 13.50
N LYS A 47 13.55 -12.49 12.95
CA LYS A 47 14.30 -13.46 13.76
C LYS A 47 15.57 -12.73 14.16
N THR A 48 15.51 -12.05 15.30
CA THR A 48 16.69 -11.61 16.03
C THR A 48 17.62 -12.81 16.01
N ALA A 49 18.77 -12.70 15.33
CA ALA A 49 19.87 -13.64 15.45
C ALA A 49 20.44 -13.48 16.87
N PHE A 50 19.62 -13.84 17.84
CA PHE A 50 19.91 -13.90 19.27
C PHE A 50 20.88 -15.05 19.58
N LEU A 51 21.22 -15.88 18.58
CA LEU A 51 22.04 -17.07 18.73
C LEU A 51 23.28 -17.08 17.82
N ALA A 52 24.05 -15.98 17.81
CA ALA A 52 25.46 -16.11 17.44
C ALA A 52 26.41 -15.56 18.52
N PRO A 53 26.36 -16.06 19.77
CA PRO A 53 27.58 -16.14 20.56
C PRO A 53 28.45 -17.25 19.93
N SER A 54 29.25 -16.92 18.91
CA SER A 54 30.19 -17.88 18.31
C SER A 54 31.46 -17.19 17.80
N ALA A 55 31.99 -16.26 18.59
CA ALA A 55 33.34 -15.72 18.35
C ALA A 55 34.06 -15.27 19.63
N ALA A 56 33.36 -15.08 20.75
CA ALA A 56 33.95 -14.61 22.01
C ALA A 56 34.31 -15.73 23.00
N ASP A 57 34.12 -17.00 22.65
CA ASP A 57 34.34 -18.16 23.54
C ASP A 57 35.53 -19.04 23.07
N ARG A 58 36.48 -18.44 22.33
CA ARG A 58 37.71 -19.11 21.92
C ARG A 58 38.84 -18.71 22.87
N PRO A 59 39.27 -19.59 23.80
CA PRO A 59 40.55 -19.44 24.45
C PRO A 59 41.64 -20.01 23.52
N ASP A 60 42.38 -19.13 22.85
CA ASP A 60 43.72 -19.40 22.32
C ASP A 60 44.69 -18.26 22.64
#